data_AF-F7V0Y1-F1
#
_entry.id   AF-F7V0Y1-F1
#
_cell.length_a   1.000
_cell.length_b   1.000
_cell.length_c   1.000
_cell.angle_alpha   90.00
_cell.angle_beta   90.00
_cell.angle_gamma   90.00
#
_symmetry.space_group_name_H-M   'P 1'
#
loop_
_entity.id
_entity.type
_entity.pdbx_description
1 polymer ?
#
loop_
_entity_poly.entity_id
_entity_poly.type
_entity_poly.pdbx_seq_one_letter_code
_entity_poly.pdbx_strand_id
1 'polypeptide(L)'
;MNDTIRNLSKDQLIDLVEIYAKNLVALDGTWFQSIEHDEGMDEALHHDREAWRRFSVSEARRIKKFLDLEEHPGLEGLAHALALRCQSASNVDEIILENDAVICRVVDCRVQNARERKGMGFHPCKSVGIIEYSVFAANIDDRIETECLSCYPEITDTTCNCAWKFTLKAE
;
A
#
# COMPACT_ATOMS: atom_id res chain seq x y z
N MET A 1 21.95 13.05 7.03
CA MET A 1 21.51 12.92 5.62
C MET A 1 22.72 13.20 4.74
N ASN A 2 22.96 12.36 3.74
CA ASN A 2 24.07 12.46 2.79
C ASN A 2 24.03 13.80 2.01
N ASP A 3 25.17 14.49 1.85
CA ASP A 3 25.28 15.78 1.16
C ASP A 3 24.88 15.72 -0.32
N THR A 4 25.08 14.57 -0.98
CA THR A 4 24.62 14.34 -2.36
C THR A 4 23.10 14.52 -2.46
N ILE A 5 22.33 13.95 -1.52
CA ILE A 5 20.86 14.05 -1.54
C ILE A 5 20.42 15.49 -1.24
N ARG A 6 21.11 16.19 -0.33
CA ARG A 6 20.77 17.58 0.03
C ARG A 6 20.92 18.56 -1.13
N ASN A 7 21.79 18.25 -2.09
CA ASN A 7 22.10 19.12 -3.23
C ASN A 7 21.24 18.82 -4.47
N LEU A 8 20.33 17.85 -4.41
CA LEU A 8 19.39 17.58 -5.50
C LEU A 8 18.34 18.69 -5.60
N SER A 9 17.90 18.97 -6.83
CA SER A 9 16.73 19.81 -7.05
C SER A 9 15.46 19.13 -6.51
N LYS A 10 14.38 19.91 -6.36
CA LYS A 10 13.08 19.36 -5.97
C LYS A 10 12.62 18.24 -6.91
N ASP A 11 12.75 18.44 -8.21
CA ASP A 11 12.32 17.44 -9.21
C ASP A 11 13.17 16.17 -9.11
N GLN A 12 14.48 16.30 -8.95
CA GLN A 12 15.37 15.15 -8.72
C GLN A 12 15.03 14.40 -7.42
N LEU A 13 14.60 15.11 -6.37
CA LEU A 13 14.15 14.48 -5.13
C LEU A 13 12.84 13.72 -5.32
N ILE A 14 11.90 14.26 -6.11
CA ILE A 14 10.64 13.60 -6.45
C ILE A 14 10.93 12.32 -7.25
N ASP A 15 11.77 12.41 -8.29
CA ASP A 15 12.20 11.25 -9.08
C ASP A 15 12.89 10.20 -8.19
N LEU A 16 13.73 10.64 -7.24
CA LEU A 16 14.40 9.73 -6.32
C LEU A 16 13.42 9.02 -5.37
N VAL A 17 12.38 9.71 -4.88
CA VAL A 17 11.32 9.10 -4.07
C VAL A 17 10.61 8.00 -4.86
N GLU A 18 10.27 8.27 -6.12
CA GLU A 18 9.62 7.29 -6.99
C GLU A 18 10.54 6.07 -7.25
N ILE A 19 11.84 6.31 -7.49
CA ILE A 19 12.84 5.23 -7.64
C ILE A 19 12.91 4.37 -6.37
N TYR A 20 12.98 4.98 -5.18
CA TYR A 20 13.03 4.23 -3.92
C TYR A 20 11.75 3.45 -3.64
N ALA A 21 10.59 4.00 -3.96
CA ALA A 21 9.31 3.30 -3.86
C ALA A 21 9.28 2.07 -4.80
N LYS A 22 9.69 2.25 -6.06
CA LYS A 22 9.82 1.15 -7.04
C LYS A 22 10.82 0.09 -6.61
N ASN A 23 11.94 0.49 -6.01
CA ASN A 23 12.96 -0.43 -5.50
C ASN A 23 12.46 -1.23 -4.29
N LEU A 24 11.66 -0.63 -3.41
CA LEU A 24 11.05 -1.33 -2.27
C LEU A 24 10.11 -2.43 -2.76
N VAL A 25 9.22 -2.13 -3.71
CA VAL A 25 8.31 -3.13 -4.31
C VAL A 25 9.08 -4.22 -5.07
N ALA A 26 10.17 -3.84 -5.76
CA ALA A 26 11.00 -4.83 -6.44
C ALA A 26 11.74 -5.76 -5.45
N LEU A 27 12.27 -5.20 -4.36
CA LEU A 27 12.94 -5.97 -3.31
C LEU A 27 11.98 -6.96 -2.67
N ASP A 28 10.79 -6.49 -2.28
CA ASP A 28 9.70 -7.29 -1.73
C ASP A 28 9.37 -8.48 -2.66
N GLY A 29 9.15 -8.21 -3.94
CA GLY A 29 8.90 -9.26 -4.93
C GLY A 29 10.05 -10.24 -5.10
N THR A 30 11.31 -9.80 -5.11
CA THR A 30 12.46 -10.72 -5.22
C THR A 30 12.64 -11.59 -3.99
N TRP A 31 12.38 -11.06 -2.79
CA TRP A 31 12.41 -11.82 -1.55
C TRP A 31 11.24 -12.82 -1.50
N PHE A 32 10.03 -12.41 -1.87
CA PHE A 32 8.87 -13.28 -1.99
C PHE A 32 9.16 -14.48 -2.90
N GLN A 33 9.70 -14.21 -4.09
CA GLN A 33 10.02 -15.24 -5.08
C GLN A 33 11.10 -16.21 -4.61
N SER A 34 12.04 -15.75 -3.77
CA SER A 34 13.04 -16.63 -3.17
C SER A 34 12.40 -17.70 -2.29
N ILE A 35 11.38 -17.33 -1.50
CA ILE A 35 10.65 -18.27 -0.64
C ILE A 35 9.70 -19.11 -1.48
N GLU A 36 8.98 -18.51 -2.43
CA GLU A 36 8.07 -19.23 -3.34
C GLU A 36 8.79 -20.35 -4.09
N HIS A 37 10.04 -20.11 -4.52
CA HIS A 37 10.85 -21.10 -5.21
C HIS A 37 11.23 -22.30 -4.34
N ASP A 38 11.60 -22.07 -3.07
CA ASP A 38 12.13 -23.11 -2.19
C ASP A 38 11.04 -23.85 -1.41
N GLU A 39 10.00 -23.13 -0.95
CA GLU A 39 8.98 -23.62 -0.01
C GLU A 39 7.54 -23.52 -0.55
N GLY A 40 7.35 -22.88 -1.70
CA GLY A 40 6.04 -22.73 -2.36
C GLY A 40 5.25 -21.48 -1.95
N MET A 41 4.10 -21.30 -2.62
CA MET A 41 3.25 -20.09 -2.51
C MET A 41 2.70 -19.85 -1.09
N ASP A 42 2.29 -20.91 -0.38
CA ASP A 42 1.67 -20.77 0.93
C ASP A 42 2.65 -20.22 1.98
N GLU A 43 3.89 -20.69 1.95
CA GLU A 43 4.96 -20.23 2.83
C GLU A 43 5.40 -18.80 2.47
N ALA A 44 5.52 -18.49 1.18
CA ALA A 44 5.80 -17.14 0.71
C ALA A 44 4.73 -16.14 1.19
N LEU A 45 3.45 -16.48 1.04
CA LEU A 45 2.34 -15.66 1.53
C LEU A 45 2.30 -15.56 3.06
N HIS A 46 2.70 -16.59 3.81
CA HIS A 46 2.82 -16.51 5.26
C HIS A 46 3.82 -15.41 5.66
N HIS A 47 5.03 -15.49 5.12
CA HIS A 47 6.06 -14.52 5.41
C HIS A 47 5.69 -13.11 4.94
N ASP A 48 5.09 -12.98 3.77
CA ASP A 48 4.63 -11.70 3.22
C ASP A 48 3.62 -11.02 4.16
N ARG A 49 2.60 -11.76 4.61
CA ARG A 49 1.63 -11.26 5.60
C ARG A 49 2.29 -10.80 6.91
N GLU A 50 3.28 -11.53 7.42
CA GLU A 50 3.98 -11.14 8.64
C GLU A 50 4.85 -9.89 8.44
N ALA A 51 5.48 -9.75 7.27
CA ALA A 51 6.25 -8.56 6.90
C ALA A 51 5.34 -7.32 6.85
N TRP A 52 4.22 -7.39 6.11
CA TRP A 52 3.27 -6.30 5.97
C TRP A 52 2.60 -5.92 7.30
N ARG A 53 2.27 -6.90 8.16
CA ARG A 53 1.73 -6.62 9.51
C ARG A 53 2.65 -5.73 10.33
N ARG A 54 3.96 -5.90 10.22
CA ARG A 54 4.94 -5.08 10.94
C ARG A 54 5.24 -3.78 10.21
N PHE A 55 5.40 -3.84 8.89
CA PHE A 55 5.75 -2.69 8.07
C PHE A 55 4.67 -1.61 8.10
N SER A 56 3.39 -1.98 7.93
CA SER A 56 2.27 -1.03 7.89
C SER A 56 2.15 -0.17 9.16
N VAL A 57 2.44 -0.74 10.33
CA VAL A 57 2.50 0.02 11.60
C VAL A 57 3.56 1.11 11.53
N SER A 58 4.76 0.75 11.03
CA SER A 58 5.88 1.67 10.96
C SER A 58 5.68 2.77 9.91
N GLU A 59 5.07 2.41 8.77
CA GLU A 59 4.72 3.36 7.71
C GLU A 59 3.68 4.36 8.22
N ALA A 60 2.55 3.87 8.76
CA ALA A 60 1.48 4.71 9.30
C ALA A 60 2.00 5.71 10.35
N ARG A 61 2.79 5.25 11.32
CA ARG A 61 3.35 6.14 12.37
C ARG A 61 4.27 7.22 11.81
N ARG A 62 5.11 6.88 10.82
CA ARG A 62 6.02 7.86 10.19
C ARG A 62 5.24 8.89 9.40
N ILE A 63 4.23 8.47 8.63
CA ILE A 63 3.39 9.37 7.84
C ILE A 63 2.51 10.23 8.76
N LYS A 64 1.86 9.63 9.77
CA LYS A 64 1.07 10.35 10.79
C LYS A 64 1.87 11.47 11.44
N LYS A 65 3.12 11.16 11.83
CA LYS A 65 4.07 12.16 12.37
C LYS A 65 4.49 13.21 11.34
N PHE A 66 4.75 12.80 10.09
CA PHE A 66 5.16 13.72 9.03
C PHE A 66 4.06 14.74 8.70
N LEU A 67 2.81 14.31 8.72
CA LEU A 67 1.63 15.13 8.52
C LEU A 67 1.17 15.90 9.77
N ASP A 68 1.80 15.66 10.93
CA ASP A 68 1.41 16.22 12.22
C ASP A 68 -0.08 15.98 12.56
N LEU A 69 -0.56 14.77 12.26
CA LEU A 69 -1.96 14.39 12.52
C LEU A 69 -2.21 14.16 14.01
N GLU A 70 -3.40 14.55 14.48
CA GLU A 70 -3.89 14.24 15.83
C GLU A 70 -4.05 12.74 16.05
N GLU A 71 -4.42 12.33 17.28
CA GLU A 71 -4.53 10.91 17.59
C GLU A 71 -5.66 10.22 16.83
N HIS A 72 -6.76 10.93 16.59
CA HIS A 72 -7.93 10.42 15.87
C HIS A 72 -8.33 11.35 14.72
N PRO A 73 -7.51 11.42 13.65
CA PRO A 73 -7.67 12.40 12.58
C PRO A 73 -8.80 12.04 11.59
N GLY A 74 -9.48 10.92 11.79
CA GLY A 74 -10.63 10.49 11.00
C GLY A 74 -10.29 10.17 9.54
N LEU A 75 -11.33 10.12 8.72
CA LEU A 75 -11.25 9.76 7.30
C LEU A 75 -10.47 10.77 6.46
N GLU A 76 -10.54 12.06 6.80
CA GLU A 76 -9.76 13.10 6.11
C GLU A 76 -8.25 12.92 6.36
N GLY A 77 -7.86 12.67 7.62
CA GLY A 77 -6.48 12.33 7.95
C GLY A 77 -6.00 11.06 7.26
N LEU A 78 -6.86 10.04 7.18
CA LEU A 78 -6.55 8.82 6.44
C LEU A 78 -6.34 9.09 4.95
N ALA A 79 -7.20 9.88 4.30
CA ALA A 79 -7.07 10.18 2.87
C ALA A 79 -5.72 10.87 2.56
N HIS A 80 -5.30 11.84 3.38
CA HIS A 80 -3.99 12.46 3.24
C HIS A 80 -2.83 11.48 3.50
N ALA A 81 -2.97 10.60 4.50
CA ALA A 81 -1.93 9.61 4.81
C ALA A 81 -1.78 8.54 3.72
N LEU A 82 -2.89 8.06 3.15
CA LEU A 82 -2.89 7.08 2.07
C LEU A 82 -2.11 7.60 0.86
N ALA A 83 -2.27 8.88 0.49
CA ALA A 83 -1.59 9.49 -0.65
C ALA A 83 -0.06 9.54 -0.54
N LEU A 84 0.48 9.34 0.66
CA LEU A 84 1.92 9.44 0.96
C LEU A 84 2.60 8.09 1.21
N ARG A 85 1.88 6.99 1.00
CA ARG A 85 2.43 5.64 1.17
C ARG A 85 3.47 5.32 0.11
N CYS A 86 4.38 4.41 0.42
CA CYS A 86 5.34 3.93 -0.56
C CYS A 86 4.64 3.24 -1.74
N GLN A 87 3.52 2.56 -1.49
CA GLN A 87 2.68 1.99 -2.55
C GLN A 87 2.18 3.08 -3.50
N SER A 88 1.66 4.19 -2.97
CA SER A 88 1.14 5.31 -3.78
C SER A 88 2.22 6.05 -4.56
N ALA A 89 3.47 6.03 -4.08
CA ALA A 89 4.61 6.53 -4.86
C ALA A 89 5.11 5.52 -5.92
N SER A 90 4.68 4.25 -5.87
CA SER A 90 5.12 3.19 -6.79
C SER A 90 4.07 2.78 -7.84
N ASN A 91 2.82 3.18 -7.62
CA ASN A 91 1.64 2.86 -8.42
C ASN A 91 0.89 4.14 -8.82
N VAL A 92 -0.18 4.00 -9.61
CA VAL A 92 -1.14 5.09 -9.83
C VAL A 92 -2.39 4.79 -9.02
N ASP A 93 -2.71 5.68 -8.09
CA ASP A 93 -3.81 5.53 -7.15
C ASP A 93 -4.82 6.67 -7.29
N GLU A 94 -6.08 6.35 -7.01
CA GLU A 94 -7.17 7.32 -6.79
C GLU A 94 -7.62 7.21 -5.33
N ILE A 95 -7.64 8.33 -4.62
CA ILE A 95 -8.15 8.42 -3.25
C ILE A 95 -9.33 9.36 -3.25
N ILE A 96 -10.51 8.81 -2.99
CA ILE A 96 -11.79 9.49 -3.09
C ILE A 96 -12.39 9.55 -1.69
N LEU A 97 -12.60 10.77 -1.19
CA LEU A 97 -13.31 11.01 0.07
C LEU A 97 -14.77 11.36 -0.25
N GLU A 98 -15.70 10.49 0.15
CA GLU A 98 -17.14 10.65 -0.02
C GLU A 98 -17.82 10.57 1.34
N ASN A 99 -18.36 11.70 1.85
CA ASN A 99 -19.10 11.84 3.11
C ASN A 99 -18.62 10.96 4.29
N ASP A 100 -19.05 9.70 4.34
CA ASP A 100 -18.83 8.71 5.40
C ASP A 100 -17.80 7.62 5.06
N ALA A 101 -17.11 7.73 3.92
CA ALA A 101 -16.13 6.76 3.46
C ALA A 101 -14.93 7.37 2.71
N VAL A 102 -13.79 6.66 2.77
CA VAL A 102 -12.68 6.83 1.82
C VAL A 102 -12.62 5.60 0.93
N ILE A 103 -12.56 5.81 -0.38
CA ILE A 103 -12.30 4.76 -1.36
C ILE A 103 -10.87 4.97 -1.91
N CYS A 104 -10.01 3.98 -1.70
CA CYS A 104 -8.67 3.94 -2.29
C CYS A 104 -8.64 2.90 -3.40
N ARG A 105 -8.28 3.32 -4.62
CA ARG A 105 -8.22 2.47 -5.81
C ARG A 105 -6.82 2.52 -6.39
N VAL A 106 -6.21 1.36 -6.60
CA VAL A 106 -4.97 1.27 -7.37
C VAL A 106 -5.35 0.98 -8.81
N VAL A 107 -5.26 1.98 -9.69
CA VAL A 107 -5.70 1.89 -11.09
C VAL A 107 -4.59 1.38 -12.03
N ASP A 108 -3.33 1.57 -11.65
CA ASP A 108 -2.16 0.96 -12.31
C ASP A 108 -1.22 0.39 -11.25
N CYS A 109 -1.31 -0.93 -11.03
CA CYS A 109 -0.48 -1.65 -10.09
C CYS A 109 0.78 -2.20 -10.79
N ARG A 110 1.94 -1.71 -10.33
CA ARG A 110 3.25 -2.12 -10.85
C ARG A 110 3.47 -3.63 -10.77
N VAL A 111 3.06 -4.27 -9.68
CA VAL A 111 3.26 -5.72 -9.46
C VAL A 111 2.44 -6.53 -10.45
N GLN A 112 1.13 -6.26 -10.57
CA GLN A 112 0.27 -7.00 -11.49
C GLN A 112 0.71 -6.79 -12.93
N ASN A 113 1.06 -5.55 -13.31
CA ASN A 113 1.54 -5.23 -14.65
C ASN A 113 2.89 -5.89 -14.96
N ALA A 114 3.78 -6.02 -13.97
CA ALA A 114 5.02 -6.76 -14.14
C ALA A 114 4.79 -8.27 -14.35
N ARG A 115 3.81 -8.86 -13.66
CA ARG A 115 3.46 -10.28 -13.81
C ARG A 115 2.80 -10.55 -15.16
N GLU A 116 1.86 -9.70 -15.58
CA GLU A 116 1.23 -9.78 -16.90
C GLU A 116 2.26 -9.72 -18.03
N ARG A 117 3.18 -8.75 -18.00
CA ARG A 117 4.29 -8.65 -18.99
C ARG A 117 5.18 -9.89 -19.05
N LYS A 118 5.31 -10.61 -17.93
CA LYS A 118 6.09 -11.85 -17.83
C LYS A 118 5.28 -13.11 -18.17
N GLY A 119 4.00 -12.98 -18.52
CA GLY A 119 3.11 -14.13 -18.75
C GLY A 119 2.85 -14.95 -17.49
N MET A 120 3.00 -14.36 -16.31
CA MET A 120 2.74 -15.00 -15.02
C MET A 120 1.28 -14.79 -14.64
N GLY A 121 0.68 -15.75 -13.91
CA GLY A 121 -0.62 -15.53 -13.28
C GLY A 121 -0.57 -14.35 -12.30
N PHE A 122 -1.66 -13.59 -12.19
CA PHE A 122 -1.76 -12.45 -11.27
C PHE A 122 -1.47 -12.86 -9.82
N HIS A 123 -0.86 -11.96 -9.07
CA HIS A 123 -0.50 -12.22 -7.68
C HIS A 123 -1.76 -12.16 -6.78
N PRO A 124 -2.00 -13.14 -5.89
CA PRO A 124 -3.18 -13.19 -5.02
C PRO A 124 -3.08 -12.21 -3.83
N CYS A 125 -3.06 -10.91 -4.14
CA CYS A 125 -2.84 -9.78 -3.22
C CYS A 125 -3.80 -9.72 -2.03
N LYS A 126 -5.05 -10.18 -2.18
CA LYS A 126 -6.14 -9.88 -1.25
C LYS A 126 -5.81 -10.21 0.20
N SER A 127 -5.21 -11.37 0.46
CA SER A 127 -4.89 -11.80 1.83
C SER A 127 -3.86 -10.91 2.53
N VAL A 128 -2.90 -10.38 1.75
CA VAL A 128 -1.87 -9.46 2.21
C VAL A 128 -2.42 -8.05 2.31
N GLY A 129 -3.16 -7.60 1.29
CA GLY A 129 -3.82 -6.30 1.26
C GLY A 129 -4.77 -6.08 2.44
N ILE A 130 -5.54 -7.10 2.84
CA ILE A 130 -6.41 -6.97 4.03
C ILE A 130 -5.59 -6.57 5.25
N ILE A 131 -4.43 -7.21 5.47
CA ILE A 131 -3.54 -6.88 6.59
C ILE A 131 -2.93 -5.51 6.39
N GLU A 132 -2.36 -5.26 5.21
CA GLU A 132 -1.66 -4.03 4.88
C GLU A 132 -2.54 -2.79 5.12
N TYR A 133 -3.72 -2.75 4.51
CA TYR A 133 -4.63 -1.62 4.57
C TYR A 133 -5.31 -1.49 5.93
N SER A 134 -5.75 -2.59 6.56
CA SER A 134 -6.40 -2.53 7.88
C SER A 134 -5.42 -2.11 8.98
N VAL A 135 -4.20 -2.64 8.98
CA VAL A 135 -3.17 -2.29 9.96
C VAL A 135 -2.72 -0.84 9.76
N PHE A 136 -2.55 -0.40 8.51
CA PHE A 136 -2.22 0.99 8.22
C PHE A 136 -3.32 1.93 8.73
N ALA A 137 -4.57 1.71 8.32
CA ALA A 137 -5.69 2.56 8.69
C ALA A 137 -5.89 2.63 10.21
N ALA A 138 -5.87 1.49 10.90
CA ALA A 138 -6.02 1.43 12.36
C ALA A 138 -4.88 2.11 13.13
N ASN A 139 -3.70 2.28 12.52
CA ASN A 139 -2.59 3.04 13.13
C ASN A 139 -2.63 4.54 12.77
N ILE A 140 -3.43 4.94 11.79
CA ILE A 140 -3.79 6.34 11.58
C ILE A 140 -4.88 6.75 12.57
N ASP A 141 -5.97 5.98 12.63
CA ASP A 141 -7.11 6.15 13.54
C ASP A 141 -7.72 4.77 13.84
N ASP A 142 -7.74 4.34 15.10
CA ASP A 142 -8.14 2.98 15.51
C ASP A 142 -9.66 2.71 15.41
N ARG A 143 -10.44 3.76 15.13
CA ARG A 143 -11.88 3.71 14.88
C ARG A 143 -12.21 3.37 13.43
N ILE A 144 -11.22 3.32 12.54
CA ILE A 144 -11.44 3.03 11.12
C ILE A 144 -11.58 1.52 10.90
N GLU A 145 -12.58 1.14 10.11
CA GLU A 145 -12.75 -0.20 9.54
C GLU A 145 -12.31 -0.21 8.08
N THR A 146 -11.89 -1.37 7.59
CA THR A 146 -11.40 -1.56 6.24
C THR A 146 -12.13 -2.72 5.57
N GLU A 147 -12.65 -2.47 4.38
CA GLU A 147 -13.34 -3.44 3.54
C GLU A 147 -12.61 -3.57 2.19
N CYS A 148 -12.38 -4.81 1.76
CA CYS A 148 -11.88 -5.08 0.41
C CYS A 148 -13.05 -5.09 -0.58
N LEU A 149 -13.08 -4.14 -1.52
CA LEU A 149 -14.11 -4.09 -2.55
C LEU A 149 -13.75 -4.97 -3.76
N SER A 150 -12.47 -4.96 -4.17
CA SER A 150 -11.93 -5.72 -5.30
C SER A 150 -10.41 -5.90 -5.11
N CYS A 151 -9.88 -7.12 -5.15
CA CYS A 151 -8.43 -7.40 -5.25
C CYS A 151 -8.27 -8.85 -5.74
N TYR A 152 -7.20 -9.12 -6.46
CA TYR A 152 -6.85 -10.48 -6.85
C TYR A 152 -6.74 -11.42 -5.64
N PRO A 153 -7.21 -12.67 -5.76
CA PRO A 153 -7.75 -13.30 -6.98
C PRO A 153 -9.23 -12.97 -7.25
N GLU A 154 -9.93 -12.31 -6.32
CA GLU A 154 -11.37 -12.03 -6.37
C GLU A 154 -11.64 -10.62 -6.93
N ILE A 155 -11.20 -10.37 -8.16
CA ILE A 155 -11.50 -9.11 -8.86
C ILE A 155 -12.98 -9.04 -9.24
N THR A 156 -13.61 -7.93 -8.89
CA THR A 156 -15.02 -7.61 -9.20
C THR A 156 -15.16 -6.28 -9.95
N ASP A 157 -14.19 -5.37 -9.80
CA ASP A 157 -14.04 -4.15 -10.59
C ASP A 157 -12.85 -4.29 -11.55
N THR A 158 -13.11 -4.27 -12.87
CA THR A 158 -12.09 -4.39 -13.91
C THR A 158 -11.45 -3.06 -14.30
N THR A 159 -11.88 -1.95 -13.70
CA THR A 159 -11.32 -0.62 -13.96
C THR A 159 -10.18 -0.25 -13.01
N CYS A 160 -9.85 -1.13 -12.05
CA CYS A 160 -8.69 -1.01 -11.17
C CYS A 160 -8.07 -2.38 -10.85
N ASN A 161 -6.84 -2.39 -10.33
CA ASN A 161 -6.17 -3.61 -9.86
C ASN A 161 -6.56 -3.97 -8.43
N CYS A 162 -6.94 -2.99 -7.61
CA CYS A 162 -7.63 -3.22 -6.35
C CYS A 162 -8.38 -1.96 -5.87
N ALA A 163 -9.39 -2.17 -5.03
CA ALA A 163 -10.19 -1.12 -4.40
C ALA A 163 -10.49 -1.48 -2.94
N TRP A 164 -10.34 -0.49 -2.06
CA TRP A 164 -10.49 -0.61 -0.62
C TRP A 164 -11.35 0.52 -0.09
N LYS A 165 -12.29 0.18 0.79
CA LYS A 165 -13.18 1.12 1.45
C LYS A 165 -12.80 1.24 2.92
N PHE A 166 -12.83 2.47 3.41
CA PHE A 166 -12.59 2.79 4.81
C PHE A 166 -13.76 3.58 5.36
N THR A 167 -14.23 3.21 6.55
CA THR A 167 -15.35 3.87 7.25
C THR A 167 -15.02 3.99 8.72
N LEU A 168 -15.70 4.88 9.45
CA LEU A 168 -15.64 4.86 10.91
C LEU A 168 -16.60 3.80 11.47
N LYS A 169 -16.21 3.14 12.56
CA LYS A 169 -17.11 2.25 13.32
C LYS A 169 -18.36 3.03 13.71
N ALA A 170 -19.53 2.41 13.51
CA ALA A 170 -20.76 2.90 14.11
C ALA A 170 -20.64 2.84 15.65
N GLU A 171 -21.13 3.89 16.33
CA GLU A 171 -21.24 3.91 17.80
C GLU A 171 -22.25 2.87 18.32
#